data_AF-A0A3A8KP78-F1
#
_entry.id   AF-A0A3A8KP78-F1
#
_cell.length_a   1.000
_cell.length_b   1.000
_cell.length_c   1.000
_cell.angle_alpha   90.00
_cell.angle_beta   90.00
_cell.angle_gamma   90.00
#
_symmetry.space_group_name_H-M   'P 1'
#
loop_
_entity.id
_entity.type
_entity.pdbx_description
1 polymer ?
#
loop_
_entity_poly.entity_id
_entity_poly.type
_entity_poly.pdbx_seq_one_letter_code
_entity_poly.pdbx_strand_id
1 'polypeptide(L)'
;RFFSALADVDCSIAAIAQGSSERSISAVIAQVDGPRAMAHVHRKCFGTTEIVELLVAGVGTVGGELLRQIHQQAPKLRAHGLDLRVCAIANSRNSLVAPEGVALDGWKARLETSTERFTLDTYRGWARARRPGRPIFVDCTSSEDVALGYPALMAAGLHVVTANKKANSGRQDHWRALRETASRHQRKFLYETNVGAGLPVIDTLKNMLRTGDTVHRVEGILSGSLSFILGLTEQGVPLSKAVGTAMEKGFTEPDPRDDLEGTDVARKVLILARELGRTLELEEVTLASLLPEEFDATGPLPDFLARLPQADGIFQQRVDAYRKEGKVLRYVGSVGPEGVRVGLVPVPLEHPLAAVKGGENALSFLSERYSPTPLVIRGYGAGAAVTAAGVLADVLRLVEGPLP
;
A
#
# COMPACT_ATOMS: atom_id res chain seq x y z
N ARG A 1 5.76 10.73 31.73
CA ARG A 1 6.62 10.05 30.71
C ARG A 1 6.88 8.60 31.07
N PHE A 2 7.44 8.30 32.25
CA PHE A 2 7.70 6.93 32.75
C PHE A 2 6.48 5.99 32.66
N PHE A 3 5.32 6.33 33.22
CA PHE A 3 4.14 5.46 33.18
C PHE A 3 3.54 5.28 31.79
N SER A 4 3.58 6.32 30.94
CA SER A 4 3.18 6.18 29.53
C SER A 4 4.12 5.22 28.80
N ALA A 5 5.42 5.22 29.10
CA ALA A 5 6.35 4.24 28.54
C ALA A 5 5.94 2.80 28.90
N LEU A 6 5.57 2.55 30.16
CA LEU A 6 5.11 1.22 30.58
C LEU A 6 3.81 0.81 29.85
N ALA A 7 2.90 1.76 29.62
CA ALA A 7 1.65 1.51 28.91
C ALA A 7 1.86 1.18 27.42
N ASP A 8 2.78 1.85 26.71
CA ASP A 8 3.00 1.61 25.27
C ASP A 8 3.42 0.18 24.93
N VAL A 9 4.03 -0.52 25.89
CA VAL A 9 4.48 -1.91 25.75
C VAL A 9 3.57 -2.91 26.46
N ASP A 10 2.31 -2.52 26.70
CA ASP A 10 1.29 -3.37 27.35
C ASP A 10 1.77 -3.95 28.69
N CYS A 11 2.51 -3.16 29.49
CA CYS A 11 2.99 -3.57 30.81
C CYS A 11 2.04 -3.05 31.91
N SER A 12 1.43 -3.98 32.65
CA SER A 12 0.55 -3.64 33.77
C SER A 12 1.34 -3.26 35.01
N ILE A 13 0.93 -2.16 35.65
CA ILE A 13 1.57 -1.65 36.86
C ILE A 13 0.79 -2.15 38.08
N ALA A 14 1.46 -2.93 38.94
CA ALA A 14 0.88 -3.49 40.15
C ALA A 14 0.89 -2.50 41.33
N ALA A 15 1.93 -1.67 41.42
CA ALA A 15 2.05 -0.63 42.44
C ALA A 15 2.93 0.51 41.96
N ILE A 16 2.71 1.70 42.53
CA ILE A 16 3.48 2.91 42.26
C ILE A 16 3.95 3.49 43.59
N ALA A 17 5.20 3.93 43.63
CA ALA A 17 5.74 4.71 44.72
C ALA A 17 6.47 5.95 44.17
N GLN A 18 6.34 7.06 44.89
CA GLN A 18 7.10 8.28 44.63
C GLN A 18 7.91 8.60 45.89
N GLY A 19 9.21 8.85 45.72
CA GLY A 19 10.07 9.24 46.82
C GLY A 19 9.66 10.60 47.41
N SER A 20 9.89 10.79 48.70
CA SER A 20 9.53 12.02 49.43
C SER A 20 10.22 13.29 48.91
N SER A 21 11.33 13.14 48.18
CA SER A 21 12.03 14.24 47.51
C SER A 21 11.48 14.57 46.12
N GLU A 22 10.47 13.84 45.65
CA GLU A 22 9.86 13.90 44.30
C GLU A 22 10.82 13.65 43.13
N ARG A 23 12.09 13.32 43.42
CA ARG A 23 13.13 13.06 42.41
C ARG A 23 13.18 11.61 41.93
N SER A 24 12.42 10.72 42.56
CA SER A 24 12.35 9.31 42.20
C SER A 24 10.89 8.85 42.10
N ILE A 25 10.63 8.10 41.04
CA ILE A 25 9.37 7.39 40.83
C ILE A 25 9.73 5.92 40.59
N SER A 26 8.98 5.01 41.20
CA SER A 26 9.16 3.57 41.07
C SER A 26 7.82 2.91 40.74
N ALA A 27 7.86 1.87 39.91
CA ALA A 27 6.72 1.04 39.60
C ALA A 27 7.07 -0.42 39.82
N VAL A 28 6.11 -1.18 40.36
CA VAL A 28 6.18 -2.64 40.46
C VAL A 28 5.44 -3.21 39.27
N ILE A 29 6.11 -4.08 38.52
CA ILE A 29 5.59 -4.76 37.32
C ILE A 29 5.88 -6.26 37.41
N ALA A 30 5.21 -7.06 36.60
CA ALA A 30 5.50 -8.49 36.52
C ALA A 30 6.94 -8.72 36.03
N GLN A 31 7.65 -9.67 36.65
CA GLN A 31 9.05 -9.98 36.30
C GLN A 31 9.23 -10.33 34.81
N VAL A 32 8.23 -11.00 34.22
CA VAL A 32 8.21 -11.36 32.80
C VAL A 32 8.26 -10.14 31.86
N ASP A 33 7.78 -8.98 32.31
CA ASP A 33 7.78 -7.75 31.54
C ASP A 33 9.01 -6.88 31.82
N GLY A 34 9.80 -7.20 32.85
CA GLY A 34 10.93 -6.41 33.33
C GLY A 34 11.90 -5.96 32.23
N PRO A 35 12.46 -6.87 31.41
CA PRO A 35 13.40 -6.49 30.35
C PRO A 35 12.79 -5.53 29.32
N ARG A 36 11.56 -5.79 28.87
CA ARG A 36 10.85 -4.98 27.87
C ARG A 36 10.49 -3.60 28.41
N ALA A 37 9.91 -3.57 29.61
CA ALA A 37 9.54 -2.35 30.31
C ALA A 37 10.76 -1.46 30.59
N MET A 38 11.86 -2.04 31.08
CA MET A 38 13.09 -1.31 31.34
C MET A 38 13.69 -0.73 30.06
N ALA A 39 13.79 -1.52 28.98
CA ALA A 39 14.31 -1.05 27.71
C ALA A 39 13.48 0.09 27.12
N HIS A 40 12.14 0.01 27.19
CA HIS A 40 11.26 1.05 26.66
C HIS A 40 11.19 2.30 27.55
N VAL A 41 11.20 2.14 28.87
CA VAL A 41 11.35 3.27 29.81
C VAL A 41 12.66 3.99 29.56
N HIS A 42 13.77 3.26 29.45
CA HIS A 42 15.08 3.85 29.28
C HIS A 42 15.15 4.65 27.97
N ARG A 43 14.55 4.09 26.90
CA ARG A 43 14.38 4.76 25.62
C ARG A 43 13.56 6.05 25.72
N LYS A 44 12.35 5.97 26.27
CA LYS A 44 11.42 7.11 26.35
C LYS A 44 11.87 8.20 27.32
N CYS A 45 12.66 7.85 28.33
CA CYS A 45 13.11 8.79 29.36
C CYS A 45 14.52 9.34 29.11
N PHE A 46 15.41 8.60 28.43
CA PHE A 46 16.82 8.97 28.29
C PHE A 46 17.31 9.10 26.84
N GLY A 47 16.42 9.00 25.84
CA GLY A 47 16.75 9.35 24.44
C GLY A 47 17.70 8.36 23.75
N THR A 48 17.67 7.08 24.11
CA THR A 48 18.41 6.05 23.37
C THR A 48 17.78 5.77 22.02
N THR A 49 18.58 5.39 21.02
CA THR A 49 18.13 4.99 19.68
C THR A 49 16.90 4.05 19.75
N GLU A 50 15.78 4.47 19.17
CA GLU A 50 14.60 3.65 18.98
C GLU A 50 14.93 2.56 17.96
N ILE A 51 14.90 1.30 18.39
CA ILE A 51 15.01 0.15 17.50
C ILE A 51 13.59 -0.27 17.13
N VAL A 52 13.33 -0.35 15.83
CA VAL A 52 12.08 -0.81 15.23
C VAL A 52 12.37 -2.05 14.42
N GLU A 53 11.76 -3.16 14.82
CA GLU A 53 12.07 -4.48 14.27
C GLU A 53 11.13 -4.84 13.13
N LEU A 54 11.70 -5.13 11.96
CA LEU A 54 10.98 -5.40 10.73
C LEU A 54 11.09 -6.89 10.36
N LEU A 55 9.94 -7.49 10.07
CA LEU A 55 9.84 -8.85 9.51
C LEU A 55 9.28 -8.73 8.10
N VAL A 56 10.14 -8.86 7.09
CA VAL A 56 9.78 -8.60 5.69
C VAL A 56 9.43 -9.91 4.99
N ALA A 57 8.27 -9.96 4.36
CA ALA A 57 7.86 -11.04 3.46
C ALA A 57 7.74 -10.51 2.02
N GLY A 58 8.29 -11.25 1.07
CA GLY A 58 8.31 -10.87 -0.34
C GLY A 58 9.45 -9.92 -0.68
N VAL A 59 10.61 -10.47 -1.03
CA VAL A 59 11.81 -9.70 -1.40
C VAL A 59 12.10 -9.72 -2.90
N GLY A 60 11.02 -9.71 -3.70
CA GLY A 60 11.08 -9.52 -5.16
C GLY A 60 11.39 -8.07 -5.53
N THR A 61 10.76 -7.57 -6.59
CA THR A 61 11.00 -6.21 -7.11
C THR A 61 10.79 -5.11 -6.06
N VAL A 62 9.61 -5.05 -5.43
CA VAL A 62 9.29 -4.01 -4.43
C VAL A 62 10.04 -4.24 -3.11
N GLY A 63 10.01 -5.47 -2.56
CA GLY A 63 10.65 -5.74 -1.27
C GLY A 63 12.16 -5.68 -1.31
N GLY A 64 12.81 -6.10 -2.40
CA GLY A 64 14.25 -5.95 -2.57
C GLY A 64 14.67 -4.48 -2.64
N GLU A 65 13.86 -3.65 -3.32
CA GLU A 65 14.04 -2.20 -3.39
C GLU A 65 13.79 -1.53 -2.03
N LEU A 66 12.80 -1.99 -1.25
CA LEU A 66 12.59 -1.56 0.14
C LEU A 66 13.83 -1.82 1.01
N LEU A 67 14.40 -3.04 0.95
CA LEU A 67 15.61 -3.36 1.70
C LEU A 67 16.79 -2.46 1.30
N ARG A 68 16.92 -2.14 0.00
CA ARG A 68 17.91 -1.19 -0.50
C ARG A 68 17.71 0.20 0.10
N GLN A 69 16.47 0.71 0.11
CA GLN A 69 16.15 2.03 0.66
C GLN A 69 16.38 2.10 2.19
N ILE A 70 16.00 1.05 2.92
CA ILE A 70 16.28 0.93 4.36
C ILE A 70 17.79 0.98 4.61
N HIS A 71 18.57 0.20 3.86
CA HIS A 71 20.03 0.19 3.99
C HIS A 71 20.64 1.57 3.73
N GLN A 72 20.19 2.27 2.68
CA GLN A 72 20.67 3.60 2.34
C GLN A 72 20.30 4.67 3.37
N GLN A 73 19.10 4.60 3.95
CA GLN A 73 18.64 5.55 4.95
C GLN A 73 19.20 5.28 6.36
N ALA A 74 19.71 4.07 6.62
CA ALA A 74 20.14 3.65 7.95
C ALA A 74 21.11 4.63 8.64
N PRO A 75 22.15 5.18 7.99
CA PRO A 75 23.04 6.17 8.63
C PRO A 75 22.29 7.45 9.06
N LYS A 76 21.40 7.97 8.20
CA LYS A 76 20.62 9.18 8.47
C LYS A 76 19.63 8.96 9.63
N LEU A 77 18.92 7.83 9.62
CA LEU A 77 17.96 7.47 10.66
C LEU A 77 18.66 7.27 12.01
N ARG A 78 19.80 6.57 12.03
CA ARG A 78 20.56 6.33 13.27
C ARG A 78 21.10 7.62 13.88
N ALA A 79 21.52 8.57 13.06
CA ALA A 79 21.92 9.90 13.53
C ALA A 79 20.77 10.68 14.20
N HIS A 80 19.52 10.35 13.88
CA HIS A 80 18.30 10.91 14.48
C HIS A 80 17.72 9.99 15.58
N GLY A 81 18.48 9.00 16.04
CA GLY A 81 18.05 8.09 17.10
C GLY A 81 17.03 7.05 16.66
N LEU A 82 17.03 6.63 15.39
CA LEU A 82 16.16 5.56 14.88
C LEU A 82 16.97 4.47 14.16
N ASP A 83 16.78 3.20 14.53
CA ASP A 83 17.36 2.04 13.87
C ASP A 83 16.23 1.12 13.36
N LEU A 84 16.01 1.13 12.04
CA LEU A 84 15.12 0.17 11.37
C LEU A 84 15.86 -1.15 11.21
N ARG A 85 15.62 -2.09 12.11
CA ARG A 85 16.31 -3.37 12.17
C ARG A 85 15.51 -4.45 11.46
N VAL A 86 16.01 -4.92 10.32
CA VAL A 86 15.41 -6.04 9.61
C VAL A 86 15.77 -7.34 10.30
N CYS A 87 14.83 -7.94 11.05
CA CYS A 87 15.07 -9.16 11.83
C CYS A 87 14.72 -10.44 11.06
N ALA A 88 13.89 -10.35 10.03
CA ALA A 88 13.63 -11.46 9.14
C ALA A 88 13.37 -10.99 7.71
N ILE A 89 13.79 -11.78 6.73
CA ILE A 89 13.42 -11.63 5.32
C ILE A 89 12.96 -12.98 4.75
N ALA A 90 11.99 -12.95 3.86
CA ALA A 90 11.49 -14.16 3.22
C ALA A 90 11.08 -13.95 1.76
N ASN A 91 11.25 -14.98 0.94
CA ASN A 91 10.57 -15.14 -0.34
C ASN A 91 9.63 -16.37 -0.27
N SER A 92 9.07 -16.79 -1.39
CA SER A 92 8.14 -17.93 -1.44
C SER A 92 8.77 -19.28 -1.10
N ARG A 93 10.10 -19.38 -1.08
CA ARG A 93 10.85 -20.64 -0.89
C ARG A 93 11.66 -20.65 0.39
N ASN A 94 12.35 -19.56 0.69
CA ASN A 94 13.36 -19.49 1.74
C ASN A 94 13.09 -18.31 2.68
N SER A 95 13.58 -18.42 3.91
CA SER A 95 13.57 -17.36 4.92
C SER A 95 14.94 -17.21 5.55
N LEU A 96 15.25 -16.03 6.06
CA LEU A 96 16.37 -15.76 6.94
C LEU A 96 15.82 -15.06 8.18
N VAL A 97 16.01 -15.68 9.34
CA VAL A 97 15.67 -15.07 10.62
C VAL A 97 16.97 -14.76 11.38
N ALA A 98 17.24 -13.49 11.59
CA ALA A 98 18.38 -13.01 12.36
C ALA A 98 17.86 -12.07 13.45
N PRO A 99 17.66 -12.55 14.68
CA PRO A 99 17.06 -11.77 15.75
C PRO A 99 17.82 -10.45 16.02
N GLU A 100 19.16 -10.44 15.89
CA GLU A 100 19.97 -9.22 16.06
C GLU A 100 20.03 -8.32 14.81
N GLY A 101 19.38 -8.72 13.73
CA GLY A 101 19.37 -8.03 12.45
C GLY A 101 20.06 -8.84 11.34
N VAL A 102 19.39 -8.93 10.20
CA VAL A 102 19.93 -9.46 8.95
C VAL A 102 20.85 -8.39 8.36
N ALA A 103 22.14 -8.71 8.14
CA ALA A 103 22.98 -7.79 7.38
C ALA A 103 22.40 -7.63 5.96
N LEU A 104 22.23 -6.41 5.47
CA LEU A 104 21.62 -6.17 4.16
C LEU A 104 22.63 -6.31 3.00
N ASP A 105 23.93 -6.29 3.29
CA ASP A 105 24.93 -6.62 2.27
C ASP A 105 24.92 -8.12 1.96
N GLY A 106 24.79 -8.48 0.68
CA GLY A 106 24.78 -9.88 0.24
C GLY A 106 23.62 -10.71 0.82
N TRP A 107 22.50 -10.09 1.21
CA TRP A 107 21.34 -10.82 1.75
C TRP A 107 20.76 -11.84 0.75
N LYS A 108 20.82 -11.53 -0.56
CA LYS A 108 20.29 -12.39 -1.63
C LYS A 108 20.94 -13.77 -1.63
N ALA A 109 22.28 -13.81 -1.68
CA ALA A 109 23.05 -15.06 -1.69
C ALA A 109 22.80 -15.89 -0.43
N ARG A 110 22.69 -15.26 0.74
CA ARG A 110 22.37 -15.96 2.00
C ARG A 110 20.94 -16.49 2.02
N LEU A 111 19.99 -15.76 1.43
CA LEU A 111 18.61 -16.22 1.34
C LEU A 111 18.49 -17.43 0.41
N GLU A 112 19.24 -17.44 -0.70
CA GLU A 112 19.29 -18.56 -1.64
C GLU A 112 19.84 -19.84 -1.02
N THR A 113 20.85 -19.73 -0.16
CA THR A 113 21.46 -20.88 0.54
C THR A 113 20.75 -21.28 1.83
N SER A 114 19.78 -20.49 2.29
CA SER A 114 19.01 -20.82 3.51
C SER A 114 18.12 -22.03 3.32
N THR A 115 18.10 -22.90 4.34
CA THR A 115 17.21 -24.06 4.43
C THR A 115 15.91 -23.76 5.19
N GLU A 116 15.82 -22.60 5.86
CA GLU A 116 14.62 -22.20 6.58
C GLU A 116 13.50 -21.84 5.61
N ARG A 117 12.28 -22.29 5.90
CA ARG A 117 11.09 -22.01 5.08
C ARG A 117 10.28 -20.86 5.66
N PHE A 118 9.69 -20.07 4.77
CA PHE A 118 8.75 -19.03 5.19
C PHE A 118 7.44 -19.66 5.67
N THR A 119 7.10 -19.39 6.93
CA THR A 119 5.75 -19.61 7.44
C THR A 119 5.35 -18.42 8.30
N LEU A 120 4.07 -18.03 8.26
CA LEU A 120 3.56 -16.98 9.14
C LEU A 120 3.70 -17.38 10.62
N ASP A 121 3.65 -18.67 10.92
CA ASP A 121 3.84 -19.20 12.26
C ASP A 121 5.24 -18.96 12.80
N THR A 122 6.27 -19.02 11.95
CA THR A 122 7.64 -18.64 12.32
C THR A 122 7.67 -17.20 12.85
N TYR A 123 6.99 -16.29 12.16
CA TYR A 123 7.01 -14.86 12.50
C TYR A 123 6.15 -14.56 13.74
N ARG A 124 5.01 -15.24 13.89
CA ARG A 124 4.18 -15.20 15.10
C ARG A 124 4.95 -15.73 16.32
N GLY A 125 5.64 -16.86 16.15
CA GLY A 125 6.48 -17.47 17.16
C GLY A 125 7.60 -16.53 17.60
N TRP A 126 8.28 -15.91 16.63
CA TRP A 126 9.33 -14.92 16.88
C TRP A 126 8.81 -13.74 17.72
N ALA A 127 7.67 -13.15 17.34
CA ALA A 127 7.09 -12.01 18.06
C ALA A 127 6.68 -12.39 19.50
N ARG A 128 6.08 -13.57 19.68
CA ARG A 128 5.69 -14.07 21.01
C ARG A 128 6.88 -14.36 21.92
N ALA A 129 7.95 -14.93 21.35
CA ALA A 129 9.13 -15.31 22.10
C ALA A 129 9.96 -14.10 22.53
N ARG A 130 10.14 -13.11 21.63
CA ARG A 130 11.01 -11.96 21.91
C ARG A 130 10.29 -10.79 22.57
N ARG A 131 8.96 -10.71 22.42
CA ARG A 131 8.14 -9.55 22.85
C ARG A 131 8.82 -8.21 22.51
N PRO A 132 9.18 -8.01 21.24
CA PRO A 132 9.77 -6.76 20.77
C PRO A 132 8.86 -5.58 21.09
N GLY A 133 9.45 -4.39 21.23
CA GLY A 133 8.69 -3.19 21.60
C GLY A 133 7.62 -2.85 20.55
N ARG A 134 8.03 -2.82 19.27
CA ARG A 134 7.18 -2.42 18.14
C ARG A 134 7.51 -3.24 16.89
N PRO A 135 7.17 -4.54 16.84
CA PRO A 135 7.42 -5.35 15.66
C PRO A 135 6.48 -4.96 14.52
N ILE A 136 7.04 -4.82 13.32
CA ILE A 136 6.28 -4.53 12.11
C ILE A 136 6.48 -5.68 11.13
N PHE A 137 5.39 -6.35 10.79
CA PHE A 137 5.34 -7.23 9.64
C PHE A 137 5.15 -6.39 8.38
N VAL A 138 6.04 -6.56 7.40
CA VAL A 138 6.00 -5.86 6.13
C VAL A 138 5.73 -6.87 5.02
N ASP A 139 4.55 -6.80 4.42
CA ASP A 139 4.15 -7.66 3.31
C ASP A 139 4.31 -6.95 1.96
N CYS A 140 5.31 -7.38 1.20
CA CYS A 140 5.58 -6.97 -0.18
C CYS A 140 5.29 -8.11 -1.18
N THR A 141 4.46 -9.09 -0.79
CA THR A 141 3.99 -10.18 -1.66
C THR A 141 2.70 -9.83 -2.40
N SER A 142 2.27 -10.73 -3.29
CA SER A 142 0.92 -10.76 -3.88
C SER A 142 0.10 -11.97 -3.39
N SER A 143 0.52 -12.60 -2.29
CA SER A 143 -0.06 -13.86 -1.79
C SER A 143 -1.35 -13.61 -1.02
N GLU A 144 -2.40 -14.35 -1.37
CA GLU A 144 -3.67 -14.30 -0.64
C GLU A 144 -3.56 -14.96 0.74
N ASP A 145 -2.85 -16.09 0.85
CA ASP A 145 -2.62 -16.77 2.13
C ASP A 145 -1.92 -15.86 3.15
N VAL A 146 -0.94 -15.07 2.68
CA VAL A 146 -0.25 -14.08 3.52
C VAL A 146 -1.21 -13.00 3.99
N ALA A 147 -2.05 -12.47 3.08
CA ALA A 147 -3.06 -11.45 3.39
C ALA A 147 -4.15 -11.95 4.35
N LEU A 148 -4.54 -13.21 4.26
CA LEU A 148 -5.51 -13.85 5.15
C LEU A 148 -4.95 -14.06 6.56
N GLY A 149 -3.63 -14.18 6.71
CA GLY A 149 -2.98 -14.38 8.01
C GLY A 149 -2.76 -13.11 8.85
N TYR A 150 -3.02 -11.91 8.33
CA TYR A 150 -2.79 -10.65 9.05
C TYR A 150 -3.48 -10.56 10.42
N PRO A 151 -4.76 -10.97 10.60
CA PRO A 151 -5.39 -10.94 11.92
C PRO A 151 -4.61 -11.75 12.96
N ALA A 152 -4.07 -12.91 12.59
CA ALA A 152 -3.30 -13.76 13.49
C ALA A 152 -1.93 -13.15 13.85
N LEU A 153 -1.32 -12.37 12.94
CA LEU A 153 -0.11 -11.60 13.21
C LEU A 153 -0.39 -10.43 14.16
N MET A 154 -1.48 -9.69 13.93
CA MET A 154 -1.87 -8.59 14.82
C MET A 154 -2.21 -9.06 16.22
N ALA A 155 -2.91 -10.20 16.34
CA ALA A 155 -3.17 -10.84 17.62
C ALA A 155 -1.90 -11.31 18.34
N ALA A 156 -0.80 -11.53 17.61
CA ALA A 156 0.51 -11.84 18.15
C ALA A 156 1.34 -10.58 18.49
N GLY A 157 0.78 -9.37 18.33
CA GLY A 157 1.41 -8.11 18.70
C GLY A 157 2.11 -7.37 17.55
N LEU A 158 2.00 -7.84 16.30
CA LEU A 158 2.62 -7.19 15.15
C LEU A 158 1.74 -6.08 14.57
N HIS A 159 2.36 -4.94 14.25
CA HIS A 159 1.80 -4.03 13.25
C HIS A 159 1.94 -4.66 11.87
N VAL A 160 1.07 -4.28 10.93
CA VAL A 160 1.15 -4.74 9.54
C VAL A 160 1.23 -3.52 8.62
N VAL A 161 2.27 -3.51 7.79
CA VAL A 161 2.41 -2.62 6.64
C VAL A 161 2.40 -3.48 5.39
N THR A 162 1.63 -3.11 4.36
CA THR A 162 1.49 -3.97 3.18
C THR A 162 1.37 -3.22 1.87
N ALA A 163 2.00 -3.76 0.82
CA ALA A 163 1.72 -3.44 -0.59
C ALA A 163 0.79 -4.45 -1.27
N ASN A 164 0.34 -5.44 -0.50
CA ASN A 164 -0.57 -6.49 -0.95
C ASN A 164 -2.02 -6.01 -0.86
N LYS A 165 -2.62 -5.80 -2.03
CA LYS A 165 -4.01 -5.32 -2.17
C LYS A 165 -5.05 -6.34 -1.71
N LYS A 166 -4.72 -7.64 -1.69
CA LYS A 166 -5.66 -8.74 -1.43
C LYS A 166 -6.39 -8.60 -0.10
N ALA A 167 -5.73 -8.10 0.95
CA ALA A 167 -6.36 -7.87 2.25
C ALA A 167 -7.47 -6.80 2.23
N ASN A 168 -7.38 -5.83 1.31
CA ASN A 168 -8.33 -4.72 1.22
C ASN A 168 -9.34 -4.87 0.09
N SER A 169 -9.01 -5.65 -0.93
CA SER A 169 -9.88 -5.92 -2.08
C SER A 169 -10.45 -7.35 -2.08
N GLY A 170 -10.23 -8.13 -1.02
CA GLY A 170 -10.81 -9.46 -0.82
C GLY A 170 -12.22 -9.38 -0.21
N ARG A 171 -12.70 -10.50 0.35
CA ARG A 171 -14.04 -10.57 0.95
C ARG A 171 -14.28 -9.54 2.05
N GLN A 172 -15.50 -9.01 2.10
CA GLN A 172 -15.92 -8.01 3.09
C GLN A 172 -15.77 -8.48 4.54
N ASP A 173 -16.06 -9.76 4.82
CA ASP A 173 -15.96 -10.32 6.18
C ASP A 173 -14.52 -10.32 6.69
N HIS A 174 -13.56 -10.72 5.84
CA HIS A 174 -12.14 -10.65 6.17
C HIS A 174 -11.68 -9.21 6.33
N TRP A 175 -12.14 -8.33 5.43
CA TRP A 175 -11.87 -6.90 5.51
C TRP A 175 -12.28 -6.36 6.89
N ARG A 176 -13.50 -6.65 7.36
CA ARG A 176 -14.00 -6.21 8.68
C ARG A 176 -13.21 -6.82 9.82
N ALA A 177 -13.03 -8.15 9.80
CA ALA A 177 -12.31 -8.88 10.84
C ALA A 177 -10.88 -8.34 11.04
N LEU A 178 -10.20 -7.95 9.97
CA LEU A 178 -8.87 -7.32 10.03
C LEU A 178 -8.89 -6.00 10.80
N ARG A 179 -9.85 -5.10 10.54
CA ARG A 179 -9.94 -3.80 11.24
C ARG A 179 -10.33 -3.98 12.69
N GLU A 180 -11.27 -4.88 12.97
CA GLU A 180 -11.68 -5.22 14.33
C GLU A 180 -10.52 -5.79 15.13
N THR A 181 -9.74 -6.68 14.54
CA THR A 181 -8.55 -7.27 15.18
C THR A 181 -7.47 -6.21 15.41
N ALA A 182 -7.21 -5.35 14.43
CA ALA A 182 -6.28 -4.23 14.58
C ALA A 182 -6.70 -3.33 15.77
N SER A 183 -7.99 -2.97 15.85
CA SER A 183 -8.54 -2.16 16.93
C SER A 183 -8.43 -2.86 18.29
N ARG A 184 -8.88 -4.12 18.38
CA ARG A 184 -8.89 -4.93 19.61
C ARG A 184 -7.50 -5.10 20.20
N HIS A 185 -6.49 -5.32 19.36
CA HIS A 185 -5.11 -5.52 19.79
C HIS A 185 -4.27 -4.24 19.77
N GLN A 186 -4.89 -3.08 19.53
CA GLN A 186 -4.21 -1.78 19.39
C GLN A 186 -3.05 -1.78 18.39
N ARG A 187 -3.16 -2.60 17.35
CA ARG A 187 -2.18 -2.67 16.27
C ARG A 187 -2.60 -1.78 15.12
N LYS A 188 -1.62 -1.39 14.32
CA LYS A 188 -1.82 -0.52 13.16
C LYS A 188 -1.74 -1.37 11.90
N PHE A 189 -2.61 -1.03 10.96
CA PHE A 189 -2.67 -1.62 9.63
C PHE A 189 -2.55 -0.50 8.61
N LEU A 190 -1.41 -0.45 7.91
CA LEU A 190 -1.09 0.58 6.94
C LEU A 190 -0.87 -0.06 5.56
N TYR A 191 -1.31 0.65 4.52
CA TYR A 191 -1.46 0.13 3.16
C TYR A 191 -1.55 1.26 2.13
N GLU A 192 -0.78 2.33 2.32
CA GLU A 192 -0.79 3.47 1.39
C GLU A 192 -0.58 3.03 -0.06
N THR A 193 0.32 2.07 -0.24
CA THR A 193 0.71 1.56 -1.56
C THR A 193 -0.34 0.71 -2.27
N ASN A 194 -1.44 0.37 -1.59
CA ASN A 194 -2.54 -0.34 -2.22
C ASN A 194 -3.29 0.52 -3.25
N VAL A 195 -3.23 1.86 -3.15
CA VAL A 195 -3.83 2.78 -4.12
C VAL A 195 -2.87 3.93 -4.42
N GLY A 196 -2.39 4.02 -5.67
CA GLY A 196 -1.50 5.11 -6.09
C GLY A 196 -0.01 4.92 -5.78
N ALA A 197 0.41 3.71 -5.43
CA ALA A 197 1.80 3.38 -5.10
C ALA A 197 2.37 4.30 -4.00
N GLY A 198 3.33 5.17 -4.30
CA GLY A 198 3.91 6.08 -3.31
C GLY A 198 3.09 7.35 -3.04
N LEU A 199 1.99 7.57 -3.76
CA LEU A 199 1.15 8.76 -3.57
C LEU A 199 0.39 8.68 -2.23
N PRO A 200 0.27 9.80 -1.48
CA PRO A 200 -0.38 9.82 -0.17
C PRO A 200 -1.91 9.83 -0.31
N VAL A 201 -2.49 8.74 -0.81
CA VAL A 201 -3.91 8.65 -1.17
C VAL A 201 -4.78 8.27 0.02
N ILE A 202 -4.51 7.11 0.61
CA ILE A 202 -5.29 6.51 1.68
C ILE A 202 -5.21 7.38 2.93
N ASP A 203 -4.01 7.87 3.26
CA ASP A 203 -3.85 8.70 4.45
C ASP A 203 -4.52 10.08 4.30
N THR A 204 -4.41 10.71 3.12
CA THR A 204 -5.14 11.95 2.84
C THR A 204 -6.65 11.74 3.00
N LEU A 205 -7.19 10.69 2.37
CA LEU A 205 -8.62 10.37 2.50
C LEU A 205 -9.02 10.13 3.96
N LYS A 206 -8.25 9.32 4.71
CA LYS A 206 -8.52 9.07 6.12
C LYS A 206 -8.45 10.34 6.96
N ASN A 207 -7.51 11.24 6.69
CA ASN A 207 -7.39 12.50 7.41
C ASN A 207 -8.56 13.45 7.12
N MET A 208 -9.04 13.51 5.87
CA MET A 208 -10.27 14.23 5.53
C MET A 208 -11.45 13.71 6.36
N LEU A 209 -11.67 12.39 6.36
CA LEU A 209 -12.76 11.76 7.11
C LEU A 209 -12.62 11.95 8.63
N ARG A 210 -11.41 11.78 9.18
CA ARG A 210 -11.14 11.94 10.62
C ARG A 210 -11.36 13.35 11.13
N THR A 211 -11.18 14.36 10.28
CA THR A 211 -11.44 15.76 10.63
C THR A 211 -12.90 16.16 10.40
N GLY A 212 -13.77 15.21 10.03
CA GLY A 212 -15.20 15.44 9.82
C GLY A 212 -15.56 16.05 8.46
N ASP A 213 -14.70 15.91 7.44
CA ASP A 213 -15.07 16.27 6.07
C ASP A 213 -16.02 15.22 5.45
N THR A 214 -16.88 15.65 4.53
CA THR A 214 -17.78 14.78 3.78
C THR A 214 -17.33 14.71 2.34
N VAL A 215 -16.79 13.57 1.92
CA VAL A 215 -16.32 13.34 0.56
C VAL A 215 -17.49 12.93 -0.32
N HIS A 216 -17.83 13.79 -1.29
CA HIS A 216 -18.95 13.59 -2.21
C HIS A 216 -18.58 12.69 -3.37
N ARG A 217 -17.35 12.84 -3.90
CA ARG A 217 -16.88 12.08 -5.05
C ARG A 217 -15.36 11.90 -5.00
N VAL A 218 -14.91 10.70 -5.36
CA VAL A 218 -13.50 10.39 -5.62
C VAL A 218 -13.39 9.86 -7.03
N GLU A 219 -12.53 10.46 -7.85
CA GLU A 219 -12.25 10.04 -9.22
C GLU A 219 -10.75 9.89 -9.41
N GLY A 220 -10.30 8.89 -10.17
CA GLY A 220 -8.88 8.73 -10.39
C GLY A 220 -8.50 7.90 -11.61
N ILE A 221 -7.35 8.26 -12.17
CA ILE A 221 -6.60 7.45 -13.12
C ILE A 221 -5.59 6.65 -12.30
N LEU A 222 -5.84 5.35 -12.19
CA LEU A 222 -5.16 4.46 -11.24
C LEU A 222 -4.30 3.39 -11.91
N SER A 223 -4.21 3.38 -13.24
CA SER A 223 -3.36 2.49 -14.02
C SER A 223 -2.42 3.31 -14.91
N GLY A 224 -1.12 3.13 -14.70
CA GLY A 224 -0.08 3.73 -15.53
C GLY A 224 -0.13 3.20 -16.96
N SER A 225 -0.35 1.90 -17.16
CA SER A 225 -0.47 1.26 -18.47
C SER A 225 -1.59 1.90 -19.31
N LEU A 226 -2.79 2.02 -18.73
CA LEU A 226 -3.94 2.60 -19.42
C LEU A 226 -3.79 4.11 -19.64
N SER A 227 -3.20 4.83 -18.67
CA SER A 227 -2.84 6.24 -18.78
C SER A 227 -1.87 6.48 -19.95
N PHE A 228 -0.88 5.61 -20.11
CA PHE A 228 0.09 5.67 -21.21
C PHE A 228 -0.55 5.37 -22.57
N ILE A 229 -1.31 4.27 -22.67
CA ILE A 229 -2.01 3.87 -23.90
C ILE A 229 -2.96 4.97 -24.37
N LEU A 230 -3.81 5.49 -23.47
CA LEU A 230 -4.76 6.55 -23.80
C LEU A 230 -4.06 7.85 -24.23
N GLY A 231 -2.95 8.19 -23.58
CA GLY A 231 -2.13 9.33 -23.97
C GLY A 231 -1.62 9.25 -25.41
N LEU A 232 -1.26 8.05 -25.89
CA LEU A 232 -0.86 7.81 -27.28
C LEU A 232 -2.04 7.86 -28.25
N THR A 233 -3.18 7.24 -27.91
CA THR A 233 -4.39 7.30 -28.76
C THR A 233 -4.92 8.72 -28.92
N GLU A 234 -4.78 9.56 -27.89
CA GLU A 234 -5.09 10.98 -27.98
C GLU A 234 -4.17 11.73 -28.97
N GLN A 235 -2.98 11.21 -29.26
CA GLN A 235 -2.07 11.76 -30.27
C GLN A 235 -2.31 11.17 -31.67
N GLY A 236 -3.33 10.33 -31.83
CA GLY A 236 -3.68 9.69 -33.11
C GLY A 236 -2.94 8.38 -33.37
N VAL A 237 -2.25 7.82 -32.37
CA VAL A 237 -1.67 6.47 -32.50
C VAL A 237 -2.79 5.44 -32.42
N PRO A 238 -2.89 4.48 -33.36
CA PRO A 238 -3.87 3.40 -33.28
C PRO A 238 -3.76 2.61 -31.96
N LEU A 239 -4.89 2.17 -31.40
CA LEU A 239 -4.94 1.46 -30.11
C LEU A 239 -4.01 0.25 -30.08
N SER A 240 -4.01 -0.56 -31.13
CA SER A 240 -3.16 -1.74 -31.28
C SER A 240 -1.67 -1.42 -31.17
N LYS A 241 -1.23 -0.34 -31.82
CA LYS A 241 0.15 0.16 -31.74
C LYS A 241 0.48 0.74 -30.38
N ALA A 242 -0.46 1.46 -29.77
CA ALA A 242 -0.27 2.03 -28.43
C ALA A 242 -0.09 0.92 -27.38
N VAL A 243 -0.88 -0.15 -27.45
CA VAL A 243 -0.71 -1.35 -26.62
C VAL A 243 0.65 -2.01 -26.87
N GLY A 244 1.03 -2.22 -28.14
CA GLY A 244 2.34 -2.77 -28.49
C GLY A 244 3.51 -1.94 -27.94
N THR A 245 3.46 -0.61 -28.06
CA THR A 245 4.47 0.29 -27.49
C THR A 245 4.50 0.21 -25.96
N ALA A 246 3.36 0.06 -25.30
CA ALA A 246 3.30 -0.11 -23.85
C ALA A 246 3.96 -1.43 -23.41
N MET A 247 3.72 -2.52 -24.15
CA MET A 247 4.37 -3.82 -23.92
C MET A 247 5.88 -3.75 -24.11
N GLU A 248 6.35 -3.17 -25.21
CA GLU A 248 7.80 -3.03 -25.52
C GLU A 248 8.54 -2.24 -24.43
N LYS A 249 7.88 -1.23 -23.86
CA LYS A 249 8.43 -0.41 -22.78
C LYS A 249 8.25 -1.02 -21.38
N GLY A 250 7.62 -2.20 -21.28
CA GLY A 250 7.36 -2.88 -20.02
C GLY A 250 6.37 -2.13 -19.12
N PHE A 251 5.44 -1.37 -19.70
CA PHE A 251 4.36 -0.75 -18.94
C PHE A 251 3.24 -1.74 -18.60
N THR A 252 2.98 -2.72 -19.46
CA THR A 252 1.95 -3.73 -19.25
C THR A 252 2.49 -4.98 -18.57
N GLU A 253 1.60 -5.80 -18.05
CA GLU A 253 1.88 -7.20 -17.75
C GLU A 253 2.25 -7.99 -19.02
N PRO A 254 2.84 -9.20 -18.90
CA PRO A 254 3.19 -10.03 -20.05
C PRO A 254 2.01 -10.32 -20.98
N ASP A 255 0.81 -10.43 -20.41
CA ASP A 255 -0.45 -10.41 -21.13
C ASP A 255 -1.14 -9.05 -20.91
N PRO A 256 -1.24 -8.18 -21.92
CA PRO A 256 -1.80 -6.84 -21.74
C PRO A 256 -3.30 -6.87 -21.40
N ARG A 257 -4.00 -8.00 -21.57
CA ARG A 257 -5.41 -8.12 -21.18
C ARG A 257 -5.63 -7.89 -19.69
N ASP A 258 -4.66 -8.29 -18.87
CA ASP A 258 -4.68 -8.08 -17.42
C ASP A 258 -4.76 -6.59 -17.03
N ASP A 259 -4.20 -5.70 -17.86
CA ASP A 259 -4.34 -4.25 -17.72
C ASP A 259 -5.64 -3.73 -18.37
N LEU A 260 -5.93 -4.18 -19.59
CA LEU A 260 -7.01 -3.65 -20.45
C LEU A 260 -8.42 -3.93 -19.92
N GLU A 261 -8.61 -5.03 -19.20
CA GLU A 261 -9.88 -5.36 -18.53
C GLU A 261 -10.20 -4.41 -17.36
N GLY A 262 -9.17 -3.76 -16.78
CA GLY A 262 -9.34 -2.80 -15.69
C GLY A 262 -9.58 -3.39 -14.30
N THR A 263 -9.45 -4.71 -14.13
CA THR A 263 -9.66 -5.40 -12.85
C THR A 263 -8.76 -4.86 -11.73
N ASP A 264 -7.52 -4.46 -12.02
CA ASP A 264 -6.64 -3.82 -11.03
C ASP A 264 -7.16 -2.44 -10.59
N VAL A 265 -7.71 -1.66 -11.52
CA VAL A 265 -8.37 -0.38 -11.22
C VAL A 265 -9.61 -0.63 -10.36
N ALA A 266 -10.45 -1.61 -10.70
CA ALA A 266 -11.61 -1.99 -9.90
C ALA A 266 -11.24 -2.36 -8.46
N ARG A 267 -10.18 -3.13 -8.25
CA ARG A 267 -9.67 -3.43 -6.89
C ARG A 267 -9.24 -2.16 -6.15
N LYS A 268 -8.53 -1.24 -6.79
CA LYS A 268 -8.10 0.03 -6.16
C LYS A 268 -9.29 0.92 -5.78
N VAL A 269 -10.30 0.98 -6.64
CA VAL A 269 -11.53 1.76 -6.39
C VAL A 269 -12.38 1.11 -5.30
N LEU A 270 -12.47 -0.21 -5.26
CA LEU A 270 -13.13 -0.95 -4.16
C LEU A 270 -12.51 -0.58 -2.80
N ILE A 271 -11.18 -0.49 -2.73
CA ILE A 271 -10.48 -0.07 -1.50
C ILE A 271 -10.93 1.34 -1.10
N LEU A 272 -10.93 2.30 -2.03
CA LEU A 272 -11.40 3.67 -1.77
C LEU A 272 -12.87 3.72 -1.34
N ALA A 273 -13.74 2.94 -1.98
CA ALA A 273 -15.15 2.86 -1.64
C ALA A 273 -15.36 2.34 -0.21
N ARG A 274 -14.59 1.34 0.21
CA ARG A 274 -14.63 0.81 1.57
C ARG A 274 -14.11 1.81 2.60
N GLU A 275 -13.06 2.58 2.28
CA GLU A 275 -12.60 3.68 3.15
C GLU A 275 -13.66 4.79 3.31
N LEU A 276 -14.48 5.03 2.27
CA LEU A 276 -15.64 5.93 2.31
C LEU A 276 -16.87 5.33 3.03
N GLY A 277 -16.73 4.16 3.65
CA GLY A 277 -17.78 3.51 4.43
C GLY A 277 -18.77 2.67 3.60
N ARG A 278 -18.50 2.41 2.32
CA ARG A 278 -19.34 1.53 1.50
C ARG A 278 -19.08 0.06 1.85
N THR A 279 -20.15 -0.74 1.90
CA THR A 279 -20.08 -2.20 2.03
C THR A 279 -20.44 -2.79 0.67
N LEU A 280 -19.47 -3.39 0.00
CA LEU A 280 -19.64 -4.04 -1.30
C LEU A 280 -18.50 -5.03 -1.56
N GLU A 281 -18.74 -5.98 -2.45
CA GLU A 281 -17.76 -6.89 -3.04
C GLU A 281 -17.28 -6.39 -4.41
N LEU A 282 -16.26 -7.04 -4.97
CA LEU A 282 -15.66 -6.64 -6.24
C LEU A 282 -16.63 -6.80 -7.41
N GLU A 283 -17.49 -7.81 -7.34
CA GLU A 283 -18.50 -8.14 -8.34
C GLU A 283 -19.60 -7.08 -8.44
N GLU A 284 -19.75 -6.25 -7.39
CA GLU A 284 -20.71 -5.14 -7.35
C GLU A 284 -20.12 -3.84 -7.94
N VAL A 285 -18.84 -3.81 -8.31
CA VAL A 285 -18.22 -2.69 -9.01
C VAL A 285 -18.61 -2.73 -10.48
N THR A 286 -19.21 -1.66 -11.01
CA THR A 286 -19.50 -1.55 -12.43
C THR A 286 -18.19 -1.36 -13.21
N LEU A 287 -17.73 -2.41 -13.89
CA LEU A 287 -16.47 -2.42 -14.64
C LEU A 287 -16.73 -2.53 -16.15
N ALA A 288 -16.14 -1.62 -16.91
CA ALA A 288 -16.11 -1.67 -18.37
C ALA A 288 -14.67 -1.74 -18.87
N SER A 289 -14.39 -2.68 -19.77
CA SER A 289 -13.08 -2.84 -20.41
C SER A 289 -12.66 -1.58 -21.19
N LEU A 290 -11.35 -1.42 -21.41
CA LEU A 290 -10.85 -0.44 -22.39
C LEU A 290 -11.29 -0.79 -23.82
N LEU A 291 -11.37 -2.09 -24.11
CA LEU A 291 -11.71 -2.61 -25.43
C LEU A 291 -13.21 -2.41 -25.71
N PRO A 292 -13.61 -2.20 -26.99
CA PRO A 292 -15.02 -2.18 -27.37
C PRO A 292 -15.74 -3.46 -26.93
N GLU A 293 -17.02 -3.36 -26.55
CA GLU A 293 -17.81 -4.50 -26.06
C GLU A 293 -17.93 -5.62 -27.11
N GLU A 294 -17.92 -5.26 -28.40
CA GLU A 294 -18.02 -6.20 -29.52
C GLU A 294 -16.68 -6.88 -29.87
N PHE A 295 -15.58 -6.50 -29.20
CA PHE A 295 -14.25 -7.04 -29.50
C PHE A 295 -14.00 -8.38 -28.79
N ASP A 296 -13.64 -9.41 -29.56
CA ASP A 296 -13.26 -10.72 -29.01
C ASP A 296 -11.81 -10.72 -28.47
N ALA A 297 -11.69 -10.59 -27.14
CA ALA A 297 -10.41 -10.64 -26.42
C ALA A 297 -9.95 -12.06 -26.01
N THR A 298 -10.70 -13.11 -26.39
CA THR A 298 -10.43 -14.48 -25.94
C THR A 298 -9.30 -15.16 -26.71
N GLY A 299 -8.88 -16.35 -26.28
CA GLY A 299 -7.90 -17.19 -26.97
C GLY A 299 -6.42 -16.92 -26.59
N PRO A 300 -5.47 -17.57 -27.29
CA PRO A 300 -4.03 -17.38 -27.05
C PRO A 300 -3.58 -15.94 -27.29
N LEU A 301 -2.56 -15.49 -26.54
CA LEU A 301 -2.01 -14.14 -26.64
C LEU A 301 -1.62 -13.72 -28.07
N PRO A 302 -0.95 -14.56 -28.90
CA PRO A 302 -0.63 -14.18 -30.28
C PRO A 302 -1.86 -13.87 -31.14
N ASP A 303 -2.94 -14.64 -30.95
CA ASP A 303 -4.18 -14.47 -31.71
C ASP A 303 -4.92 -13.20 -31.28
N PHE A 304 -4.91 -12.90 -29.98
CA PHE A 304 -5.42 -11.64 -29.44
C PHE A 304 -4.70 -10.43 -30.04
N LEU A 305 -3.36 -10.44 -30.05
CA LEU A 305 -2.55 -9.35 -30.59
C LEU A 305 -2.77 -9.18 -32.11
N ALA A 306 -2.96 -10.28 -32.84
CA ALA A 306 -3.26 -10.25 -34.26
C ALA A 306 -4.66 -9.67 -34.57
N ARG A 307 -5.64 -9.85 -33.66
CA ARG A 307 -6.99 -9.28 -33.78
C ARG A 307 -7.07 -7.82 -33.35
N LEU A 308 -6.23 -7.37 -32.42
CA LEU A 308 -6.31 -6.03 -31.83
C LEU A 308 -6.44 -4.85 -32.83
N PRO A 309 -5.79 -4.87 -34.02
CA PRO A 309 -6.01 -3.83 -35.04
C PRO A 309 -7.46 -3.65 -35.49
N GLN A 310 -8.32 -4.65 -35.32
CA GLN A 310 -9.75 -4.56 -35.64
C GLN A 310 -10.48 -3.54 -34.74
N ALA A 311 -9.96 -3.26 -33.55
CA ALA A 311 -10.52 -2.26 -32.63
C ALA A 311 -10.10 -0.81 -32.96
N ASP A 312 -9.07 -0.61 -33.79
CA ASP A 312 -8.45 0.71 -34.01
C ASP A 312 -9.43 1.74 -34.57
N GLY A 313 -10.21 1.36 -35.58
CA GLY A 313 -11.15 2.26 -36.24
C GLY A 313 -12.26 2.74 -35.30
N ILE A 314 -12.89 1.80 -34.58
CA ILE A 314 -13.97 2.09 -33.62
C ILE A 314 -13.44 2.98 -32.50
N PHE A 315 -12.26 2.66 -31.97
CA PHE A 315 -11.66 3.42 -30.88
C PHE A 315 -11.29 4.84 -31.31
N GLN A 316 -10.65 5.00 -32.48
CA GLN A 316 -10.24 6.32 -32.98
C GLN A 316 -11.45 7.21 -33.29
N GLN A 317 -12.53 6.65 -33.86
CA GLN A 317 -13.78 7.39 -34.06
C GLN A 317 -14.33 7.94 -32.74
N ARG A 318 -14.29 7.14 -31.67
CA ARG A 318 -14.72 7.58 -30.32
C ARG A 318 -13.83 8.69 -29.77
N VAL A 319 -12.50 8.57 -29.91
CA VAL A 319 -11.55 9.61 -29.50
C VAL A 319 -11.82 10.93 -30.25
N ASP A 320 -11.97 10.87 -31.57
CA ASP A 320 -12.15 12.05 -32.41
C ASP A 320 -13.51 12.72 -32.19
N ALA A 321 -14.57 11.94 -31.93
CA ALA A 321 -15.88 12.46 -31.59
C ALA A 321 -15.83 13.32 -30.32
N TYR A 322 -15.23 12.79 -29.24
CA TYR A 322 -15.10 13.55 -27.99
C TYR A 322 -14.12 14.72 -28.11
N ARG A 323 -13.06 14.60 -28.93
CA ARG A 323 -12.15 15.72 -29.18
C ARG A 323 -12.88 16.91 -29.80
N LYS A 324 -13.83 16.68 -30.72
CA LYS A 324 -14.67 17.75 -31.32
C LYS A 324 -15.55 18.46 -30.29
N GLU A 325 -15.90 17.79 -29.19
CA GLU A 325 -16.66 18.35 -28.07
C GLU A 325 -15.77 19.02 -27.01
N GLY A 326 -14.45 19.13 -27.22
CA GLY A 326 -13.54 19.66 -26.20
C GLY A 326 -13.36 18.73 -25.01
N LYS A 327 -13.39 17.40 -25.24
CA LYS A 327 -13.21 16.37 -24.23
C LYS A 327 -12.11 15.39 -24.63
N VAL A 328 -11.53 14.71 -23.66
CA VAL A 328 -10.54 13.65 -23.85
C VAL A 328 -10.97 12.38 -23.12
N LEU A 329 -10.65 11.21 -23.68
CA LEU A 329 -10.98 9.93 -23.04
C LEU A 329 -9.95 9.58 -21.98
N ARG A 330 -10.43 9.24 -20.78
CA ARG A 330 -9.63 8.73 -19.67
C ARG A 330 -10.24 7.45 -19.14
N TYR A 331 -9.40 6.52 -18.70
CA TYR A 331 -9.85 5.34 -17.96
C TYR A 331 -9.90 5.68 -16.48
N VAL A 332 -11.12 5.89 -15.97
CA VAL A 332 -11.36 6.49 -14.65
C VAL A 332 -12.04 5.48 -13.75
N GLY A 333 -11.50 5.34 -12.55
CA GLY A 333 -12.18 4.75 -11.41
C GLY A 333 -12.88 5.83 -10.60
N SER A 334 -14.14 5.60 -10.21
CA SER A 334 -14.96 6.59 -9.51
C SER A 334 -15.77 5.98 -8.37
N VAL A 335 -15.89 6.73 -7.27
CA VAL A 335 -16.80 6.49 -6.16
C VAL A 335 -17.61 7.75 -5.95
N GLY A 336 -18.93 7.65 -6.00
CA GLY A 336 -19.81 8.79 -5.78
C GLY A 336 -21.27 8.40 -5.56
N PRO A 337 -22.22 9.36 -5.68
CA PRO A 337 -23.66 9.10 -5.54
C PRO A 337 -24.18 8.07 -6.57
N GLU A 338 -23.54 8.06 -7.73
CA GLU A 338 -23.78 7.16 -8.86
C GLU A 338 -23.30 5.71 -8.63
N GLY A 339 -22.68 5.43 -7.48
CA GLY A 339 -22.10 4.13 -7.15
C GLY A 339 -20.60 4.07 -7.39
N VAL A 340 -20.12 2.85 -7.63
CA VAL A 340 -18.69 2.54 -7.84
C VAL A 340 -18.49 2.05 -9.27
N ARG A 341 -17.79 2.85 -10.08
CA ARG A 341 -17.68 2.61 -11.53
C ARG A 341 -16.23 2.72 -12.01
N VAL A 342 -15.86 1.88 -12.96
CA VAL A 342 -14.56 1.88 -13.63
C VAL A 342 -14.77 1.73 -15.13
N GLY A 343 -14.18 2.62 -15.92
CA GLY A 343 -14.24 2.52 -17.37
C GLY A 343 -13.77 3.78 -18.10
N LEU A 344 -14.04 3.82 -19.40
CA LEU A 344 -13.77 4.97 -20.25
C LEU A 344 -14.75 6.10 -19.99
N VAL A 345 -14.22 7.27 -19.59
CA VAL A 345 -14.99 8.48 -19.33
C VAL A 345 -14.46 9.62 -20.20
N PRO A 346 -15.33 10.31 -20.96
CA PRO A 346 -14.96 11.55 -21.64
C PRO A 346 -14.90 12.69 -20.62
N VAL A 347 -13.72 13.23 -20.38
CA VAL A 347 -13.49 14.34 -19.44
C VAL A 347 -13.31 15.66 -20.18
N PRO A 348 -13.96 16.77 -19.76
CA PRO A 348 -13.68 18.11 -20.30
C PRO A 348 -12.22 18.52 -20.13
N LEU A 349 -11.70 19.38 -21.00
CA LEU A 349 -10.29 19.82 -20.95
C LEU A 349 -9.92 20.55 -19.65
N GLU A 350 -10.89 21.19 -19.00
CA GLU A 350 -10.72 21.88 -17.71
C GLU A 350 -10.70 20.92 -16.53
N HIS A 351 -11.11 19.65 -16.72
CA HIS A 351 -11.16 18.67 -15.66
C HIS A 351 -9.74 18.31 -15.19
N PRO A 352 -9.48 18.16 -13.87
CA PRO A 352 -8.12 17.87 -13.37
C PRO A 352 -7.47 16.63 -13.97
N LEU A 353 -8.27 15.62 -14.32
CA LEU A 353 -7.79 14.38 -14.93
C LEU A 353 -7.46 14.50 -16.43
N ALA A 354 -7.87 15.58 -17.10
CA ALA A 354 -7.61 15.77 -18.53
C ALA A 354 -6.12 15.92 -18.83
N ALA A 355 -5.34 16.53 -17.93
CA ALA A 355 -3.91 16.74 -18.14
C ALA A 355 -3.04 15.50 -17.82
N VAL A 356 -3.63 14.43 -17.27
CA VAL A 356 -2.92 13.24 -16.79
C VAL A 356 -2.67 12.28 -17.94
N LYS A 357 -1.39 12.02 -18.21
CA LYS A 357 -0.90 11.24 -19.38
C LYS A 357 0.43 10.58 -19.03
N GLY A 358 0.97 9.77 -19.94
CA GLY A 358 2.38 9.35 -19.87
C GLY A 358 2.69 8.36 -18.74
N GLY A 359 1.70 7.61 -18.29
CA GLY A 359 1.86 6.63 -17.21
C GLY A 359 1.73 7.20 -15.80
N GLU A 360 1.30 8.46 -15.69
CA GLU A 360 0.97 9.07 -14.41
C GLU A 360 -0.36 8.57 -13.86
N ASN A 361 -0.47 8.58 -12.54
CA ASN A 361 -1.71 8.41 -11.81
C ASN A 361 -2.15 9.75 -11.22
N ALA A 362 -3.46 9.90 -11.07
CA ALA A 362 -4.03 11.05 -10.39
C ALA A 362 -5.33 10.68 -9.68
N LEU A 363 -5.59 11.32 -8.55
CA LEU A 363 -6.84 11.23 -7.83
C LEU A 363 -7.36 12.64 -7.53
N SER A 364 -8.67 12.79 -7.67
CA SER A 364 -9.43 14.01 -7.43
C SER A 364 -10.45 13.71 -6.33
N PHE A 365 -10.42 14.48 -5.25
CA PHE A 365 -11.35 14.39 -4.13
C PHE A 365 -12.22 15.65 -4.10
N LEU A 366 -13.49 15.48 -4.43
CA LEU A 366 -14.51 16.50 -4.27
C LEU A 366 -15.21 16.27 -2.93
N SER A 367 -15.16 17.25 -2.04
CA SER A 367 -15.75 17.18 -0.71
C SER A 367 -16.44 18.48 -0.34
N GLU A 368 -17.09 18.51 0.83
CA GLU A 368 -17.70 19.73 1.36
C GLU A 368 -16.67 20.88 1.50
N ARG A 369 -15.45 20.55 1.94
CA ARG A 369 -14.37 21.54 2.13
C ARG A 369 -13.56 21.81 0.86
N TYR A 370 -13.53 20.87 -0.07
CA TYR A 370 -12.83 20.99 -1.36
C TYR A 370 -13.84 21.07 -2.49
N SER A 371 -14.61 22.16 -2.50
CA SER A 371 -15.62 22.49 -3.51
C SER A 371 -15.65 24.03 -3.73
N PRO A 372 -15.79 24.51 -4.98
CA PRO A 372 -15.97 23.75 -6.22
C PRO A 372 -14.66 23.14 -6.76
N THR A 373 -13.51 23.53 -6.20
CA THR A 373 -12.19 23.03 -6.63
C THR A 373 -11.80 21.79 -5.83
N PRO A 374 -11.69 20.60 -6.44
CA PRO A 374 -11.34 19.37 -5.74
C PRO A 374 -9.86 19.36 -5.34
N LEU A 375 -9.54 18.59 -4.29
CA LEU A 375 -8.15 18.26 -3.93
C LEU A 375 -7.60 17.24 -4.92
N VAL A 376 -6.46 17.54 -5.56
CA VAL A 376 -5.86 16.68 -6.58
C VAL A 376 -4.49 16.19 -6.13
N ILE A 377 -4.28 14.87 -6.15
CA ILE A 377 -2.99 14.22 -5.92
C ILE A 377 -2.56 13.59 -7.24
N ARG A 378 -1.39 13.97 -7.76
CA ARG A 378 -0.86 13.50 -9.05
C ARG A 378 0.61 13.13 -8.94
N GLY A 379 1.00 12.07 -9.63
CA GLY A 379 2.39 11.68 -9.81
C GLY A 379 2.49 10.28 -10.40
N TYR A 380 3.70 9.73 -10.48
CA TYR A 380 3.88 8.35 -10.95
C TYR A 380 3.31 7.36 -9.94
N GLY A 381 2.33 6.57 -10.37
CA GLY A 381 1.66 5.59 -9.50
C GLY A 381 2.05 4.13 -9.76
N ALA A 382 3.22 3.92 -10.35
CA ALA A 382 3.85 2.62 -10.57
C ALA A 382 5.37 2.72 -10.44
N GLY A 383 6.04 1.58 -10.28
CA GLY A 383 7.49 1.47 -10.18
C GLY A 383 7.98 1.02 -8.80
N ALA A 384 9.03 0.19 -8.81
CA ALA A 384 9.58 -0.45 -7.62
C ALA A 384 10.01 0.57 -6.56
N ALA A 385 10.76 1.60 -6.98
CA ALA A 385 11.33 2.60 -6.08
C ALA A 385 10.25 3.44 -5.39
N VAL A 386 9.25 3.91 -6.14
CA VAL A 386 8.15 4.73 -5.62
C VAL A 386 7.26 3.90 -4.68
N THR A 387 6.96 2.65 -5.05
CA THR A 387 6.16 1.75 -4.20
C THR A 387 6.89 1.41 -2.91
N ALA A 388 8.17 1.04 -3.00
CA ALA A 388 9.00 0.76 -1.83
C ALA A 388 9.13 1.98 -0.90
N ALA A 389 9.21 3.19 -1.45
CA ALA A 389 9.23 4.42 -0.68
C ALA A 389 7.90 4.63 0.06
N GLY A 390 6.76 4.31 -0.55
CA GLY A 390 5.46 4.33 0.12
C GLY A 390 5.36 3.31 1.27
N VAL A 391 5.89 2.09 1.07
CA VAL A 391 5.97 1.09 2.15
C VAL A 391 6.86 1.58 3.28
N LEU A 392 8.02 2.17 2.97
CA LEU A 392 8.91 2.74 3.97
C LEU A 392 8.26 3.92 4.71
N ALA A 393 7.50 4.76 4.02
CA ALA A 393 6.74 5.84 4.65
C ALA A 393 5.70 5.30 5.65
N ASP A 394 4.99 4.21 5.31
CA ASP A 394 4.10 3.53 6.25
C ASP A 394 4.85 2.95 7.46
N VAL A 395 6.01 2.34 7.26
CA VAL A 395 6.87 1.90 8.38
C VAL A 395 7.24 3.07 9.28
N LEU A 396 7.69 4.19 8.70
CA LEU A 396 8.11 5.38 9.44
C LEU A 396 6.94 6.08 10.16
N ARG A 397 5.71 5.99 9.63
CA ARG A 397 4.50 6.48 10.32
C ARG A 397 4.19 5.76 11.63
N LEU A 398 4.77 4.58 11.85
CA LEU A 398 4.61 3.83 13.09
C LEU A 398 5.66 4.18 14.15
N VAL A 399 6.65 5.00 13.81
CA VAL A 399 7.77 5.37 14.69
C VAL A 399 7.39 6.55 15.58
N GLU A 400 7.92 6.60 16.81
CA GLU A 400 7.70 7.71 17.76
C GLU A 400 8.96 8.57 17.88
N GLY A 401 9.08 9.61 17.07
CA GLY A 401 10.21 10.54 17.18
C GLY A 401 10.32 11.51 16.01
N PRO A 402 11.18 12.53 16.11
CA PRO A 402 11.49 13.39 14.98
C PRO A 402 12.14 12.56 13.88
N LEU A 403 11.55 12.62 12.68
CA LEU A 403 12.16 12.05 11.48
C LEU A 403 13.24 13.01 10.93
N PRO A 404 14.29 12.48 10.26
CA PRO A 404 15.36 13.28 9.66
C PRO A 404 14.98 14.27 8.56
#